data_AF-A0A2N1HBL2-F1
#
_entry.id   AF-A0A2N1HBL2-F1
#
_cell.length_a   1.000
_cell.length_b   1.000
_cell.length_c   1.000
_cell.angle_alpha   90.00
_cell.angle_beta   90.00
_cell.angle_gamma   90.00
#
_symmetry.space_group_name_H-M   'P 1'
#
loop_
_entity.id
_entity.type
_entity.pdbx_description
1 polymer ?
#
loop_
_entity_poly.entity_id
_entity_poly.type
_entity_poly.pdbx_seq_one_letter_code
_entity_poly.pdbx_strand_id
1 'polypeptide(L)'
;MLNKLILRAFLSISLALSFAGAANATLISQDILFDTISDEVDEYEVIGNITINLDTMDDWGTVEGTWQSFSFFGYEVDAFNPEWDTFTAVVDADNLTAGLNYLYFDVTVFADLSFAGVIDAFAPAEDSITFSLFNNANEALYDAGTLAFGDVSVVPAPATLVLFLTAVAGLASRRKNS
;
A
#
# COMPACT_ATOMS: atom_id res chain seq x y z
N MET A 1 -14.45 4.52 -47.82
CA MET A 1 -13.89 5.01 -46.53
C MET A 1 -14.34 4.16 -45.34
N LEU A 2 -15.57 3.61 -45.35
CA LEU A 2 -16.13 2.73 -44.32
C LEU A 2 -15.22 1.57 -43.89
N ASN A 3 -14.56 0.89 -44.84
CA ASN A 3 -13.72 -0.27 -44.55
C ASN A 3 -12.46 0.05 -43.72
N LYS A 4 -11.90 1.26 -43.87
CA LYS A 4 -10.74 1.71 -43.08
C LYS A 4 -11.13 2.18 -41.68
N LEU A 5 -12.35 2.70 -41.52
CA LEU A 5 -12.88 3.15 -40.23
C LEU A 5 -13.23 1.95 -39.35
N ILE A 6 -13.92 0.96 -39.92
CA ILE A 6 -14.27 -0.29 -39.24
C ILE A 6 -13.00 -1.04 -38.79
N LEU A 7 -11.99 -1.15 -39.66
CA LEU A 7 -10.73 -1.82 -39.31
C LEU A 7 -10.00 -1.13 -38.14
N ARG A 8 -10.00 0.21 -38.10
CA ARG A 8 -9.41 0.96 -36.99
C ARG A 8 -10.17 0.77 -35.69
N ALA A 9 -11.51 0.80 -35.74
CA ALA A 9 -12.36 0.56 -34.60
C ALA A 9 -12.15 -0.84 -34.00
N PHE A 10 -12.12 -1.89 -34.85
CA PHE A 10 -11.84 -3.24 -34.42
C PHE A 10 -10.43 -3.41 -33.85
N LEU A 11 -9.42 -2.75 -34.44
CA LEU A 11 -8.06 -2.77 -33.91
C LEU A 11 -7.99 -2.11 -32.53
N SER A 12 -8.63 -0.96 -32.34
CA SER A 12 -8.68 -0.30 -31.02
C SER A 12 -9.43 -1.12 -29.98
N ILE A 13 -10.54 -1.77 -30.36
CA ILE A 13 -11.31 -2.63 -29.46
C ILE A 13 -10.50 -3.88 -29.10
N SER A 14 -9.83 -4.51 -30.07
CA SER A 14 -8.99 -5.69 -29.85
C SER A 14 -7.78 -5.37 -28.97
N LEU A 15 -7.18 -4.19 -29.16
CA LEU A 15 -6.08 -3.72 -28.34
C LEU A 15 -6.56 -3.42 -26.91
N ALA A 16 -7.68 -2.73 -26.73
CA ALA A 16 -8.28 -2.51 -25.41
C ALA A 16 -8.62 -3.83 -24.69
N LEU A 17 -9.18 -4.81 -25.42
CA LEU A 17 -9.48 -6.14 -24.88
C LEU A 17 -8.23 -6.95 -24.55
N SER A 18 -7.11 -6.76 -25.26
CA SER A 18 -5.84 -7.43 -24.95
C SER A 18 -5.25 -6.98 -23.61
N PHE A 19 -5.58 -5.76 -23.17
CA PHE A 19 -5.20 -5.25 -21.84
C PHE A 19 -6.24 -5.54 -20.75
N ALA A 20 -7.48 -5.91 -21.11
CA ALA A 20 -8.48 -6.34 -20.15
C ALA A 20 -8.12 -7.66 -19.44
N GLY A 21 -7.20 -8.45 -20.00
CA GLY A 21 -6.66 -9.66 -19.38
C GLY A 21 -5.44 -9.45 -18.49
N ALA A 22 -4.88 -8.24 -18.42
CA ALA A 22 -3.80 -7.89 -17.50
C ALA A 22 -4.41 -7.34 -16.20
N ALA A 23 -4.91 -8.24 -15.35
CA ALA A 23 -5.19 -7.90 -13.96
C ALA A 23 -3.85 -7.66 -13.26
N ASN A 24 -3.41 -6.40 -13.18
CA ASN A 24 -2.37 -6.06 -12.21
C ASN A 24 -3.04 -6.01 -10.83
N ALA A 25 -2.32 -6.51 -9.83
CA ALA A 25 -2.64 -6.39 -8.43
C ALA A 25 -3.17 -5.00 -8.06
N THR A 26 -4.27 -4.96 -7.31
CA THR A 26 -4.68 -3.72 -6.64
C THR A 26 -3.76 -3.50 -5.44
N LEU A 27 -3.09 -2.35 -5.40
CA LEU A 27 -2.18 -2.01 -4.32
C LEU A 27 -2.80 -0.94 -3.43
N ILE A 28 -2.64 -1.11 -2.11
CA ILE A 28 -2.88 -0.07 -1.12
C ILE A 28 -1.53 0.31 -0.54
N SER A 29 -1.23 1.60 -0.56
CA SER A 29 -0.07 2.19 0.11
C SER A 29 -0.56 3.17 1.17
N GLN A 30 -0.01 3.06 2.36
CA GLN A 30 -0.43 3.78 3.55
C GLN A 30 0.81 4.30 4.28
N ASP A 31 0.81 5.60 4.58
CA ASP A 31 1.85 6.18 5.41
C ASP A 31 1.67 5.78 6.87
N ILE A 32 2.80 5.65 7.58
CA ILE A 32 2.86 5.36 9.00
C ILE A 32 3.40 6.60 9.69
N LEU A 33 2.58 7.13 10.58
CA LEU A 33 2.92 8.26 11.41
C LEU A 33 3.44 7.77 12.76
N PHE A 34 4.27 8.57 13.43
CA PHE A 34 4.78 8.30 14.76
C PHE A 34 4.85 9.58 15.59
N ASP A 35 4.55 9.42 16.86
CA ASP A 35 4.67 10.40 17.91
C ASP A 35 5.44 9.75 19.07
N THR A 36 6.59 10.33 19.45
CA THR A 36 7.48 9.74 20.44
C THR A 36 6.94 9.98 21.85
N ILE A 37 7.05 8.98 22.73
CA ILE A 37 6.64 9.11 24.13
C ILE A 37 7.40 10.20 24.89
N SER A 38 8.52 10.67 24.33
CA SER A 38 9.39 11.68 24.93
C SER A 38 9.02 13.12 24.56
N ASP A 39 8.08 13.32 23.63
CA ASP A 39 7.64 14.66 23.24
C ASP A 39 6.58 15.21 24.21
N GLU A 40 6.58 16.54 24.40
CA GLU A 40 5.57 17.24 25.19
C GLU A 40 4.41 17.76 24.31
N VAL A 41 4.50 17.55 22.99
CA VAL A 41 3.51 17.96 21.99
C VAL A 41 3.17 16.76 21.11
N ASP A 42 1.88 16.45 20.97
CA ASP A 42 1.40 15.37 20.09
C ASP A 42 1.56 15.78 18.60
N GLU A 43 2.78 15.74 18.08
CA GLU A 43 3.10 16.01 16.67
C GLU A 43 3.48 14.72 15.94
N TYR A 44 2.51 14.19 15.19
CA TYR A 44 2.72 13.01 14.35
C TYR A 44 3.59 13.32 13.12
N GLU A 45 4.71 12.63 13.00
CA GLU A 45 5.60 12.68 11.85
C GLU A 45 5.49 11.42 10.98
N VAL A 46 5.59 11.56 9.66
CA VAL A 46 5.66 10.40 8.76
C VAL A 46 7.01 9.72 8.92
N ILE A 47 7.01 8.51 9.47
CA ILE A 47 8.22 7.70 9.65
C ILE A 47 8.35 6.59 8.63
N GLY A 48 7.28 6.19 7.96
CA GLY A 48 7.33 5.02 7.11
C GLY A 48 6.18 4.92 6.13
N ASN A 49 6.25 3.91 5.29
CA ASN A 49 5.20 3.57 4.34
C ASN A 49 5.11 2.06 4.20
N ILE A 50 3.88 1.55 4.20
CA ILE A 50 3.55 0.16 3.91
C ILE A 50 2.73 0.10 2.63
N THR A 51 3.11 -0.79 1.72
CA THR A 51 2.30 -1.15 0.56
C THR A 51 1.97 -2.64 0.62
N ILE A 52 0.70 -2.97 0.45
CA ILE A 52 0.21 -4.35 0.38
C ILE A 52 -0.45 -4.64 -0.97
N ASN A 53 -0.40 -5.91 -1.36
CA ASN A 53 -1.10 -6.42 -2.53
C ASN A 53 -2.42 -7.07 -2.09
N LEU A 54 -3.55 -6.59 -2.60
CA LEU A 54 -4.85 -7.14 -2.25
C LEU A 54 -5.14 -8.51 -2.89
N ASP A 55 -4.34 -8.95 -3.87
CA ASP A 55 -4.47 -10.29 -4.45
C ASP A 55 -4.05 -11.39 -3.46
N THR A 56 -3.28 -11.04 -2.41
CA THR A 56 -2.87 -11.97 -1.34
C THR A 56 -3.81 -11.92 -0.14
N MET A 57 -4.89 -11.15 -0.24
CA MET A 57 -5.88 -10.96 0.82
C MET A 57 -6.80 -12.17 0.93
N ASP A 58 -7.18 -12.52 2.15
CA ASP A 58 -8.21 -13.52 2.40
C ASP A 58 -9.65 -12.96 2.23
N ASP A 59 -10.64 -13.81 2.44
CA ASP A 59 -12.06 -13.44 2.32
C ASP A 59 -12.52 -12.40 3.35
N TRP A 60 -11.72 -12.13 4.39
CA TRP A 60 -12.02 -11.19 5.48
C TRP A 60 -11.32 -9.85 5.34
N GLY A 61 -10.57 -9.64 4.26
CA GLY A 61 -9.82 -8.41 4.09
C GLY A 61 -8.40 -8.44 4.67
N THR A 62 -7.89 -9.62 5.05
CA THR A 62 -6.63 -9.77 5.77
C THR A 62 -5.49 -10.15 4.84
N VAL A 63 -4.35 -9.47 4.95
CA VAL A 63 -3.07 -9.84 4.35
C VAL A 63 -2.11 -10.20 5.47
N GLU A 64 -1.60 -11.44 5.48
CA GLU A 64 -0.69 -11.93 6.52
C GLU A 64 0.62 -12.45 5.95
N GLY A 65 1.70 -12.25 6.70
CA GLY A 65 3.02 -12.82 6.41
C GLY A 65 3.64 -12.38 5.09
N THR A 66 3.21 -11.26 4.52
CA THR A 66 3.80 -10.68 3.31
C THR A 66 3.39 -9.23 3.13
N TRP A 67 4.27 -8.44 2.49
CA TRP A 67 4.00 -7.08 2.03
C TRP A 67 4.63 -6.87 0.64
N GLN A 68 4.19 -5.83 -0.06
CA GLN A 68 4.76 -5.44 -1.35
C GLN A 68 5.98 -4.53 -1.20
N SER A 69 5.94 -3.59 -0.26
CA SER A 69 7.08 -2.78 0.21
C SER A 69 6.79 -2.28 1.62
N PHE A 70 7.80 -2.19 2.47
CA PHE A 70 7.61 -1.73 3.84
C PHE A 70 8.88 -1.01 4.27
N SER A 71 8.76 0.24 4.71
CA SER A 71 9.90 1.06 5.08
C SER A 71 9.66 1.86 6.36
N PHE A 72 10.76 2.12 7.07
CA PHE A 72 10.85 3.02 8.22
C PHE A 72 12.09 3.90 8.11
N PHE A 73 11.95 5.19 8.44
CA PHE A 73 12.99 6.21 8.41
C PHE A 73 13.79 6.26 7.10
N GLY A 74 13.14 5.96 5.97
CA GLY A 74 13.76 5.92 4.64
C GLY A 74 14.52 4.63 4.32
N TYR A 75 14.39 3.59 5.15
CA TYR A 75 15.01 2.29 4.96
C TYR A 75 13.95 1.21 4.77
N GLU A 76 14.19 0.30 3.82
CA GLU A 76 13.33 -0.85 3.63
C GLU A 76 13.53 -1.87 4.76
N VAL A 77 12.42 -2.45 5.20
CA VAL A 77 12.39 -3.62 6.06
C VAL A 77 13.04 -4.80 5.33
N ASP A 78 13.73 -5.65 6.08
CA ASP A 78 14.34 -6.84 5.51
C ASP A 78 13.28 -7.80 4.95
N ALA A 79 13.70 -8.77 4.15
CA ALA A 79 12.77 -9.73 3.58
C ALA A 79 12.09 -10.54 4.69
N PHE A 80 10.75 -10.63 4.63
CA PHE A 80 9.94 -11.33 5.62
C PHE A 80 10.46 -12.74 5.94
N ASN A 81 10.68 -12.99 7.22
CA ASN A 81 11.10 -14.27 7.76
C ASN A 81 10.04 -14.79 8.75
N PRO A 82 9.29 -15.85 8.41
CA PRO A 82 8.21 -16.36 9.27
C PRO A 82 8.68 -16.94 10.62
N GLU A 83 9.98 -17.11 10.85
CA GLU A 83 10.52 -17.54 12.14
C GLU A 83 10.68 -16.38 13.14
N TRP A 84 10.89 -15.16 12.64
CA TRP A 84 11.25 -13.99 13.46
C TRP A 84 10.31 -12.81 13.28
N ASP A 85 9.67 -12.71 12.12
CA ASP A 85 8.79 -11.60 11.77
C ASP A 85 7.32 -12.01 11.87
N THR A 86 6.49 -11.04 12.24
CA THR A 86 5.04 -11.12 12.18
C THR A 86 4.51 -9.95 11.38
N PHE A 87 3.49 -10.18 10.55
CA PHE A 87 2.82 -9.12 9.80
C PHE A 87 1.38 -9.50 9.53
N THR A 88 0.48 -8.60 9.89
CA THR A 88 -0.96 -8.69 9.60
C THR A 88 -1.47 -7.29 9.27
N ALA A 89 -2.05 -7.13 8.09
CA ALA A 89 -2.78 -5.92 7.70
C ALA A 89 -4.23 -6.27 7.36
N VAL A 90 -5.18 -5.43 7.76
CA VAL A 90 -6.61 -5.62 7.45
C VAL A 90 -7.14 -4.40 6.73
N VAL A 91 -7.94 -4.62 5.70
CA VAL A 91 -8.63 -3.56 4.94
C VAL A 91 -10.14 -3.81 4.90
N ASP A 92 -10.92 -2.74 4.74
CA ASP A 92 -12.34 -2.86 4.40
C ASP A 92 -12.47 -3.10 2.89
N ALA A 93 -12.82 -4.34 2.50
CA ALA A 93 -13.01 -4.71 1.10
C ALA A 93 -14.11 -3.89 0.39
N ASP A 94 -15.09 -3.36 1.14
CA ASP A 94 -16.15 -2.50 0.61
C ASP A 94 -15.72 -1.02 0.52
N ASN A 95 -14.61 -0.63 1.17
CA ASN A 95 -14.11 0.74 1.20
C ASN A 95 -12.57 0.80 1.22
N LEU A 96 -11.94 0.38 0.11
CA LEU A 96 -10.48 0.43 -0.05
C LEU A 96 -9.89 1.84 0.11
N THR A 97 -10.68 2.89 -0.13
CA THR A 97 -10.23 4.29 0.02
C THR A 97 -10.04 4.73 1.46
N ALA A 98 -10.54 3.97 2.44
CA ALA A 98 -10.23 4.21 3.84
C ALA A 98 -8.82 3.77 4.24
N GLY A 99 -8.18 2.91 3.42
CA GLY A 99 -6.86 2.36 3.71
C GLY A 99 -6.89 1.17 4.64
N LEU A 100 -5.84 1.04 5.45
CA LEU A 100 -5.74 -0.04 6.43
C LEU A 100 -6.61 0.28 7.65
N ASN A 101 -7.34 -0.73 8.13
CA ASN A 101 -8.09 -0.68 9.38
C ASN A 101 -7.26 -1.17 10.55
N TYR A 102 -6.36 -2.12 10.29
CA TYR A 102 -5.50 -2.72 11.29
C TYR A 102 -4.14 -3.02 10.67
N LEU A 103 -3.09 -2.83 11.44
CA LEU A 103 -1.73 -3.18 11.09
C LEU A 103 -1.03 -3.68 12.36
N TYR A 104 -0.56 -4.92 12.33
CA TYR A 104 0.28 -5.49 13.39
C TYR A 104 1.55 -6.03 12.76
N PHE A 105 2.69 -5.67 13.34
CA PHE A 105 3.97 -6.09 12.82
C PHE A 105 5.00 -6.26 13.95
N ASP A 106 5.92 -7.18 13.69
CA ASP A 106 7.22 -7.29 14.35
C ASP A 106 8.18 -7.67 13.22
N VAL A 107 9.07 -6.75 12.84
CA VAL A 107 9.90 -6.90 11.64
C VAL A 107 11.31 -6.44 11.87
N THR A 108 12.25 -7.03 11.15
CA THR A 108 13.67 -6.66 11.25
C THR A 108 14.11 -5.69 10.15
N VAL A 109 14.97 -4.74 10.50
CA VAL A 109 15.65 -3.81 9.60
C VAL A 109 17.16 -3.90 9.86
N PHE A 110 17.95 -3.93 8.78
CA PHE A 110 19.42 -4.04 8.86
C PHE A 110 19.92 -5.27 9.63
N ALA A 111 19.18 -6.38 9.59
CA ALA A 111 19.42 -7.64 10.30
C ALA A 111 19.36 -7.59 11.84
N ASP A 112 19.49 -6.41 12.46
CA ASP A 112 19.69 -6.30 13.91
C ASP A 112 18.70 -5.36 14.62
N LEU A 113 17.88 -4.58 13.89
CA LEU A 113 16.89 -3.68 14.51
C LEU A 113 15.49 -4.25 14.34
N SER A 114 14.83 -4.58 15.44
CA SER A 114 13.43 -5.01 15.44
C SER A 114 12.51 -3.81 15.64
N PHE A 115 11.53 -3.70 14.76
CA PHE A 115 10.46 -2.71 14.78
C PHE A 115 9.17 -3.47 15.01
N ALA A 116 8.54 -3.24 16.17
CA ALA A 116 7.26 -3.84 16.47
C ALA A 116 6.21 -2.77 16.69
N GLY A 117 5.00 -3.02 16.22
CA GLY A 117 3.88 -2.17 16.57
C GLY A 117 2.51 -2.64 16.12
N VAL A 118 1.50 -1.94 16.62
CA VAL A 118 0.09 -2.23 16.35
C VAL A 118 -0.70 -0.95 16.12
N ILE A 119 -1.41 -0.84 15.00
CA ILE A 119 -2.34 0.23 14.70
C ILE A 119 -3.72 -0.39 14.52
N ASP A 120 -4.70 0.12 15.27
CA ASP A 120 -6.11 -0.23 15.12
C ASP A 120 -6.90 1.07 14.93
N ALA A 121 -7.48 1.25 13.75
CA ALA A 121 -8.22 2.46 13.38
C ALA A 121 -9.53 2.63 14.16
N PHE A 122 -10.03 1.57 14.83
CA PHE A 122 -11.27 1.59 15.59
C PHE A 122 -11.08 1.61 17.09
N ALA A 123 -9.85 1.38 17.56
CA ALA A 123 -9.53 1.45 18.96
C ALA A 123 -9.46 2.91 19.45
N PRO A 124 -9.84 3.19 20.70
CA PRO A 124 -9.68 4.53 21.26
C PRO A 124 -8.19 4.88 21.34
N ALA A 125 -7.85 6.13 21.03
CA ALA A 125 -6.46 6.62 20.94
C ALA A 125 -5.61 6.36 22.21
N GLU A 126 -6.24 6.13 23.36
CA GLU A 126 -5.54 5.81 24.62
C GLU A 126 -5.20 4.32 24.80
N ASP A 127 -5.82 3.41 24.02
CA ASP A 127 -5.66 1.95 24.14
C ASP A 127 -4.87 1.34 22.97
N SER A 128 -4.71 2.07 21.88
CA SER A 128 -4.05 1.59 20.69
C SER A 128 -2.98 2.58 20.29
N ILE A 129 -1.75 2.20 20.54
CA ILE A 129 -0.74 1.99 19.52
C ILE A 129 0.60 2.00 20.26
N THR A 130 1.25 0.83 20.33
CA THR A 130 2.60 0.73 20.87
C THR A 130 3.53 0.53 19.71
N PHE A 131 4.51 1.42 19.56
CA PHE A 131 5.71 1.17 18.79
C PHE A 131 6.87 0.89 19.74
N SER A 132 7.72 -0.07 19.38
CA SER A 132 9.02 -0.23 20.00
C SER A 132 10.09 -0.50 18.95
N LEU A 133 11.15 0.29 18.99
CA LEU A 133 12.38 0.03 18.26
C LEU A 133 13.39 -0.62 19.20
N PHE A 134 13.73 -1.88 18.93
CA PHE A 134 14.65 -2.67 19.73
C PHE A 134 15.89 -3.05 18.92
N ASN A 135 17.06 -3.06 19.58
CA ASN A 135 18.29 -3.52 18.97
C ASN A 135 18.67 -4.90 19.48
N ASN A 136 18.57 -5.87 18.59
CA ASN A 136 18.86 -7.27 18.85
C ASN A 136 20.34 -7.53 19.14
N ALA A 137 21.25 -6.70 18.60
CA ALA A 137 22.68 -6.87 18.79
C ALA A 137 23.18 -6.43 20.18
N ASN A 138 22.48 -5.53 20.87
CA ASN A 138 22.87 -5.01 22.19
C ASN A 138 21.77 -5.08 23.27
N GLU A 139 20.64 -5.72 22.96
CA GLU A 139 19.47 -5.89 23.82
C GLU A 139 18.94 -4.57 24.43
N ALA A 140 18.91 -3.48 23.64
CA ALA A 140 18.46 -2.17 24.10
C ALA A 140 17.22 -1.66 23.35
N LEU A 141 16.30 -1.02 24.07
CA LEU A 141 15.20 -0.23 23.49
C LEU A 141 15.72 1.15 23.08
N TYR A 142 15.49 1.55 21.84
CA TYR A 142 15.89 2.85 21.32
C TYR A 142 14.78 3.90 21.40
N ASP A 143 13.55 3.53 21.05
CA ASP A 143 12.43 4.45 21.01
C ASP A 143 11.12 3.69 21.21
N ALA A 144 10.12 4.41 21.74
CA ALA A 144 8.76 3.94 21.89
C ALA A 144 7.80 5.11 21.79
N GLY A 145 6.57 4.83 21.38
CA GLY A 145 5.56 5.86 21.23
C GLY A 145 4.33 5.33 20.52
N THR A 146 3.59 6.26 19.95
CA THR A 146 2.29 6.03 19.34
C THR A 146 2.46 6.16 17.82
N LEU A 147 1.98 5.18 17.07
CA LEU A 147 1.86 5.24 15.61
C LEU A 147 0.43 5.66 15.24
N ALA A 148 0.24 6.10 14.01
CA ALA A 148 -1.08 6.27 13.44
C ALA A 148 -1.01 6.03 11.92
N PHE A 149 -2.16 5.79 11.30
CA PHE A 149 -2.24 5.81 9.84
C PHE A 149 -2.21 7.24 9.32
N GLY A 150 -1.39 7.48 8.31
CA GLY A 150 -1.30 8.75 7.59
C GLY A 150 -2.15 8.76 6.32
N ASP A 151 -1.61 9.36 5.26
CA ASP A 151 -2.28 9.41 3.96
C ASP A 151 -2.32 8.02 3.31
N VAL A 152 -3.42 7.76 2.60
CA VAL A 152 -3.65 6.53 1.83
C VAL A 152 -3.63 6.81 0.34
N SER A 153 -3.00 5.93 -0.42
CA SER A 153 -3.16 5.86 -1.87
C SER A 153 -3.57 4.46 -2.30
N VAL A 154 -4.65 4.38 -3.07
CA VAL A 154 -5.11 3.15 -3.71
C VAL A 154 -4.80 3.27 -5.19
N VAL A 155 -4.07 2.30 -5.72
CA VAL A 155 -3.78 2.22 -7.15
C VAL A 155 -4.60 1.06 -7.72
N PRO A 156 -5.75 1.35 -8.38
CA PRO A 156 -6.50 0.32 -9.05
C PRO A 156 -5.70 -0.27 -10.22
N ALA A 157 -6.03 -1.50 -10.58
CA ALA A 157 -5.59 -2.18 -11.79
C ALA A 157 -5.69 -1.27 -13.06
N PRO A 158 -4.97 -1.57 -14.16
CA PRO A 158 -4.58 -0.60 -15.20
C PRO A 158 -5.71 -0.12 -16.13
N ALA A 159 -6.97 -0.25 -15.72
CA ALA A 159 -8.14 0.30 -16.40
C ALA A 159 -8.01 1.82 -16.66
N THR A 160 -7.32 2.55 -15.78
CA THR A 160 -7.05 3.99 -15.93
C THR A 160 -6.10 4.29 -17.10
N LEU A 161 -5.04 3.49 -17.29
CA LEU A 161 -4.13 3.61 -18.43
C LEU A 161 -4.85 3.28 -19.74
N VAL A 162 -5.70 2.26 -19.74
CA VAL A 162 -6.52 1.91 -20.91
C VAL A 162 -7.50 3.04 -21.25
N LEU A 163 -8.19 3.61 -20.26
CA LEU A 163 -9.06 4.78 -20.46
C LEU A 163 -8.29 5.99 -20.99
N PHE A 164 -7.10 6.25 -20.44
CA PHE A 164 -6.23 7.32 -20.89
C PHE A 164 -5.76 7.12 -22.34
N LEU A 165 -5.24 5.94 -22.68
CA LEU A 165 -4.80 5.60 -24.03
C LEU A 165 -5.98 5.61 -25.03
N THR A 166 -7.17 5.17 -24.60
CA THR A 166 -8.40 5.22 -25.41
C THR A 166 -8.81 6.68 -25.68
N ALA A 167 -8.73 7.54 -24.66
CA ALA A 167 -9.02 8.97 -24.81
C ALA A 167 -8.00 9.66 -25.74
N VAL A 168 -6.71 9.37 -25.60
CA VAL A 168 -5.64 9.90 -26.47
C VAL A 168 -5.81 9.41 -27.91
N ALA A 169 -6.10 8.13 -28.12
CA ALA A 169 -6.37 7.57 -29.45
C ALA A 169 -7.62 8.20 -30.09
N GLY A 170 -8.69 8.40 -29.31
CA GLY A 170 -9.88 9.13 -29.72
C GLY A 170 -9.56 10.57 -30.16
N LEU A 171 -8.78 11.30 -29.36
CA LEU A 171 -8.38 12.67 -29.64
C LEU A 171 -7.48 12.78 -30.90
N ALA A 172 -6.53 11.86 -31.06
CA ALA A 172 -5.64 11.80 -32.22
C ALA A 172 -6.39 11.43 -33.51
N SER A 173 -7.42 10.57 -33.42
CA SER A 173 -8.27 10.21 -34.57
C SER A 173 -9.09 11.39 -35.10
N ARG A 174 -9.51 12.31 -34.20
CA ARG A 174 -10.27 13.52 -34.54
C ARG A 174 -9.43 14.55 -35.31
N ARG A 175 -8.13 14.64 -35.03
CA ARG A 175 -7.23 15.61 -35.70
C ARG A 175 -7.02 15.37 -37.20
N LYS A 176 -7.33 14.19 -37.74
CA LYS A 176 -7.15 13.90 -39.18
C LYS A 176 -8.32 14.31 -40.08
N ASN A 177 -9.40 14.86 -39.51
CA ASN A 177 -10.60 15.29 -40.25
C ASN A 177 -10.89 16.80 -40.13
N SER A 178 -9.91 17.62 -39.72
CA SER A 178 -9.99 19.08 -39.77
C SER A 178 -8.94 19.66 -40.73
#